data_AF-A0A2D4FJJ7-F1
#
_entry.id   AF-A0A2D4FJJ7-F1
#
_cell.length_a   1.000
_cell.length_b   1.000
_cell.length_c   1.000
_cell.angle_alpha   90.00
_cell.angle_beta   90.00
_cell.angle_gamma   90.00
#
_symmetry.space_group_name_H-M   'P 1'
#
loop_
_entity.id
_entity.type
_entity.pdbx_description
1 polymer ?
#
loop_
_entity_poly.entity_id
_entity_poly.type
_entity_poly.pdbx_seq_one_letter_code
_entity_poly.pdbx_strand_id
1 'polypeptide(L)'
;MQEDTNLSEGNSAVPYIHSIVDDAVLSAKENMQPITKFLVSTLPENMQPGPDFHGFPWEPIIITAFAGIATLAIFFWRTCLSVKSRMYQVTEAQLAEKITLLKENKEILEKLSEYEQKIKERVKEAVEEGQKENTGLAEEIAKLKDTNKLLDNRMRTVNTMLEEEKKHMLKKQEEIMEAHKSLEKLQEIITLHSVELSEVQIA
;
A
#
# COMPACT_ATOMS: atom_id res chain seq x y z
N MET A 1 8.85 78.38 58.60
CA MET A 1 7.61 77.83 59.16
C MET A 1 6.48 78.40 58.30
N GLN A 2 6.00 77.55 57.38
CA GLN A 2 4.65 77.41 56.84
C GLN A 2 3.75 78.64 56.56
N GLU A 3 3.52 78.88 55.27
CA GLU A 3 2.25 79.16 54.54
C GLU A 3 2.72 79.64 53.15
N ASP A 4 2.45 78.94 52.06
CA ASP A 4 1.25 79.15 51.27
C ASP A 4 0.85 77.87 50.52
N THR A 5 -0.40 77.45 50.67
CA THR A 5 -1.06 76.55 49.72
C THR A 5 -2.38 77.19 49.35
N ASN A 6 -2.30 78.16 48.43
CA ASN A 6 -3.47 78.74 47.79
C ASN A 6 -3.82 77.92 46.54
N LEU A 7 -4.94 77.21 46.69
CA LEU A 7 -6.08 77.09 45.78
C LEU A 7 -5.90 77.48 44.30
N SER A 8 -6.56 76.66 43.47
CA SER A 8 -7.23 77.02 42.22
C SER A 8 -6.50 76.64 40.93
N GLU A 9 -6.78 75.44 40.43
CA GLU A 9 -7.15 75.26 39.00
C GLU A 9 -7.78 73.87 38.78
N GLY A 10 -9.02 73.72 39.27
CA GLY A 10 -9.98 72.81 38.66
C GLY A 10 -11.03 73.66 37.96
N ASN A 11 -11.65 73.13 36.90
CA ASN A 11 -12.95 73.55 36.32
C ASN A 11 -12.94 74.30 34.96
N SER A 12 -11.93 74.14 34.10
CA SER A 12 -12.00 74.70 32.73
C SER A 12 -12.61 73.74 31.67
N ALA A 13 -12.57 72.42 31.90
CA ALA A 13 -12.99 71.44 30.89
C ALA A 13 -14.47 71.00 30.96
N VAL A 14 -15.17 71.27 32.07
CA VAL A 14 -16.57 70.88 32.28
C VAL A 14 -17.56 71.54 31.30
N PRO A 15 -17.47 72.86 30.99
CA PRO A 15 -18.45 73.48 30.08
C PRO A 15 -18.30 73.02 28.61
N TYR A 16 -17.10 72.61 28.19
CA TYR A 16 -16.83 72.22 26.81
C TYR A 16 -17.34 70.80 26.49
N ILE A 17 -17.27 69.89 27.46
CA ILE A 17 -17.82 68.53 27.27
C ILE A 17 -19.35 68.57 27.28
N HIS A 18 -19.97 69.44 28.08
CA HIS A 18 -21.42 69.61 28.07
C HIS A 18 -21.92 70.10 26.72
N SER A 19 -21.26 71.10 26.11
CA SER A 19 -21.68 71.63 24.81
C SER A 19 -21.50 70.64 23.66
N ILE A 20 -20.45 69.80 23.69
CA ILE A 20 -20.26 68.75 22.68
C ILE A 20 -21.34 67.66 22.80
N VAL A 21 -21.70 67.30 24.04
CA VAL A 21 -22.77 66.33 24.29
C VAL A 21 -24.12 66.89 23.86
N ASP A 22 -24.41 68.16 24.16
CA ASP A 22 -25.66 68.81 23.73
C ASP A 22 -25.77 68.88 22.21
N ASP A 23 -24.69 69.21 21.50
CA ASP A 23 -24.65 69.26 20.04
C ASP A 23 -24.82 67.88 19.40
N ALA A 24 -24.18 66.86 19.97
CA ALA A 24 -24.38 65.47 19.56
C ALA A 24 -25.81 64.99 19.81
N VAL A 25 -26.43 65.38 20.94
CA VAL A 25 -27.83 65.07 21.26
C VAL A 25 -28.79 65.81 20.32
N LEU A 26 -28.51 67.07 19.97
CA LEU A 26 -29.32 67.84 19.04
C LEU A 26 -29.25 67.25 17.62
N SER A 27 -28.05 66.89 17.17
CA SER A 27 -27.82 66.25 15.87
C SER A 27 -28.47 64.87 15.78
N ALA A 28 -28.39 64.07 16.85
CA ALA A 28 -29.10 62.81 16.93
C ALA A 28 -30.62 63.00 16.90
N LYS A 29 -31.15 64.03 17.57
CA LYS A 29 -32.58 64.37 17.58
C LYS A 29 -33.09 64.78 16.21
N GLU A 30 -32.33 65.58 15.47
CA GLU A 30 -32.66 65.97 14.09
C GLU A 30 -32.62 64.79 13.12
N ASN A 31 -31.63 63.89 13.26
CA ASN A 31 -31.55 62.69 12.42
C ASN A 31 -32.60 61.61 12.78
N MET A 32 -33.05 61.54 14.03
CA MET A 32 -34.13 60.62 14.43
C MET A 32 -35.53 61.13 14.06
N GLN A 33 -35.76 62.44 13.99
CA GLN A 33 -37.05 63.03 13.59
C GLN A 33 -37.70 62.38 12.35
N PRO A 34 -37.02 62.22 11.20
CA PRO A 34 -37.61 61.58 10.02
C PRO A 34 -37.87 60.09 10.22
N ILE A 35 -36.98 59.38 10.93
CA ILE A 35 -37.10 57.95 11.20
C ILE A 35 -38.29 57.70 12.13
N THR A 36 -38.45 58.50 13.19
CA THR A 36 -39.59 58.43 14.10
C THR A 36 -40.89 58.73 13.37
N LYS A 37 -40.94 59.75 12.50
CA LYS A 37 -42.13 60.04 11.68
C LYS A 37 -42.49 58.90 10.73
N PHE A 38 -41.49 58.24 10.15
CA PHE A 38 -41.69 57.10 9.25
C PHE A 38 -42.21 55.86 9.99
N LEU A 39 -41.63 55.54 11.14
CA LEU A 39 -42.05 54.42 12.00
C LEU A 39 -43.46 54.62 12.55
N VAL A 40 -43.81 55.86 12.92
CA VAL A 40 -45.17 56.23 13.35
C VAL A 40 -46.20 56.04 12.24
N SER A 41 -45.81 56.30 10.98
CA SER A 41 -46.72 56.21 9.83
C SER A 41 -46.88 54.78 9.29
N THR A 42 -45.97 53.87 9.62
CA THR A 42 -46.00 52.46 9.20
C THR A 42 -46.60 51.52 10.26
N LEU A 43 -46.96 52.05 11.42
CA LEU A 43 -47.59 51.30 12.51
C LEU A 43 -49.11 51.17 12.22
N PRO A 44 -49.71 49.97 12.38
CA PRO A 44 -51.12 49.74 12.06
C PRO A 44 -52.02 50.71 12.83
N GLU A 45 -53.10 51.14 12.18
CA GLU A 45 -54.01 52.24 12.59
C GLU A 45 -54.59 52.10 14.02
N ASN A 46 -54.54 50.91 14.62
CA ASN A 46 -54.92 50.64 16.00
C ASN A 46 -53.82 50.92 17.05
N MET A 47 -52.59 51.22 16.62
CA MET A 47 -51.45 51.64 17.44
C MET A 47 -50.89 52.99 16.95
N GLN A 48 -51.61 53.70 16.08
CA GLN A 48 -51.23 55.03 15.63
C GLN A 48 -51.28 56.00 16.82
N PRO A 49 -50.14 56.60 17.24
CA PRO A 49 -50.12 57.50 18.38
C PRO A 49 -50.84 58.80 17.98
N GLY A 50 -52.09 58.95 18.42
CA GLY A 50 -52.71 60.26 18.54
C GLY A 50 -51.98 61.13 19.58
N PRO A 51 -52.25 62.44 19.65
CA PRO A 51 -51.49 63.39 20.47
C PRO A 51 -51.41 63.09 21.97
N ASP A 52 -52.20 62.16 22.51
CA ASP A 52 -52.12 61.74 23.90
C ASP A 52 -52.82 60.38 24.11
N PHE A 53 -52.16 59.26 23.80
CA PHE A 53 -52.62 57.95 24.29
C PHE A 53 -52.24 57.82 25.76
N HIS A 54 -53.20 58.13 26.64
CA HIS A 54 -53.16 57.86 28.09
C HIS A 54 -52.07 58.57 28.92
N GLY A 55 -51.61 59.77 28.55
CA GLY A 55 -50.82 60.63 29.43
C GLY A 55 -49.45 60.08 29.84
N PHE A 56 -48.91 59.14 29.06
CA PHE A 56 -47.62 58.50 29.31
C PHE A 56 -46.66 58.75 28.13
N PRO A 57 -45.41 59.21 28.38
CA PRO A 57 -44.48 59.56 27.32
C PRO A 57 -44.05 58.29 26.54
N TRP A 58 -44.45 58.20 25.26
CA TRP A 58 -44.18 57.03 24.40
C TRP A 58 -42.80 57.06 23.70
N GLU A 59 -42.22 58.25 23.54
CA GLU A 59 -40.87 58.43 22.99
C GLU A 59 -39.78 57.57 23.69
N PRO A 60 -39.69 57.53 25.04
CA PRO A 60 -38.72 56.67 25.72
C PRO A 60 -38.99 55.17 25.53
N ILE A 61 -40.25 54.75 25.36
CA ILE A 61 -40.60 53.33 25.20
C ILE A 61 -40.02 52.78 23.90
N ILE A 62 -40.10 53.54 22.81
CA ILE A 62 -39.51 53.12 21.53
C ILE A 62 -37.98 53.07 21.63
N ILE A 63 -37.37 54.09 22.24
CA ILE A 63 -35.91 54.13 22.43
C ILE A 63 -35.44 52.93 23.27
N THR A 64 -36.14 52.63 24.37
CA THR A 64 -35.84 51.47 25.23
C THR A 64 -36.08 50.15 24.50
N ALA A 65 -37.10 50.04 23.66
CA ALA A 65 -37.33 48.83 22.85
C ALA A 65 -36.20 48.60 21.83
N PHE A 66 -35.77 49.64 21.11
CA PHE A 66 -34.63 49.56 20.20
C PHE A 66 -33.33 49.23 20.94
N ALA A 67 -33.08 49.85 22.09
CA ALA A 67 -31.92 49.55 22.93
C ALA A 67 -31.94 48.10 23.44
N GLY A 68 -33.12 47.57 23.78
CA GLY A 68 -33.32 46.17 24.16
C GLY A 68 -32.98 45.21 23.01
N ILE A 69 -33.50 45.47 21.81
CA ILE A 69 -33.23 44.65 20.61
C ILE A 69 -31.74 44.71 20.26
N ALA A 70 -31.11 45.89 20.30
CA ALA A 70 -29.68 46.04 20.05
C ALA A 70 -28.83 45.25 21.05
N THR A 71 -29.20 45.28 22.33
CA THR A 71 -28.52 44.52 23.39
C THR A 71 -28.66 43.01 23.18
N LEU A 72 -29.86 42.55 22.81
CA LEU A 72 -30.09 41.14 22.47
C LEU A 72 -29.30 40.73 21.23
N ALA A 73 -29.26 41.56 20.18
CA ALA A 73 -28.48 41.29 18.98
C ALA A 73 -26.97 41.17 19.27
N ILE A 74 -26.43 42.05 20.12
CA ILE A 74 -25.02 41.97 20.57
C ILE A 74 -24.79 40.71 21.42
N PHE A 75 -25.74 40.35 22.29
CA PHE A 75 -25.67 39.14 23.10
C PHE A 75 -25.72 37.87 22.24
N PHE A 76 -26.63 37.82 21.27
CA PHE A 76 -26.71 36.74 20.29
C PHE A 76 -25.46 36.70 19.41
N TRP A 77 -24.93 37.85 18.98
CA TRP A 77 -23.67 37.92 18.25
C TRP A 77 -22.52 37.35 19.09
N ARG A 78 -22.37 37.77 20.35
CA ARG A 78 -21.36 37.24 21.28
C ARG A 78 -21.53 35.73 21.52
N THR A 79 -22.76 35.26 21.67
CA THR A 79 -23.07 33.85 21.92
C THR A 79 -22.83 33.01 20.67
N CYS A 80 -23.30 33.44 19.51
CA CYS A 80 -23.05 32.79 18.22
C CYS A 80 -21.56 32.79 17.86
N LEU A 81 -20.82 33.87 18.12
CA LEU A 81 -19.38 33.94 17.86
C LEU A 81 -18.60 33.02 18.80
N SER A 82 -19.03 32.93 20.07
CA SER A 82 -18.46 32.02 21.07
C SER A 82 -18.74 30.54 20.75
N VAL A 83 -19.97 30.21 20.34
CA VAL A 83 -20.35 28.86 19.90
C VAL A 83 -19.64 28.52 18.59
N LYS A 84 -19.54 29.46 17.66
CA LYS A 84 -18.71 29.31 16.45
C LYS A 84 -17.27 29.00 16.83
N SER A 85 -16.65 29.69 17.79
CA SER A 85 -15.25 29.40 18.16
C SER A 85 -15.06 27.98 18.69
N ARG A 86 -16.00 27.47 19.51
CA ARG A 86 -15.98 26.05 19.94
C ARG A 86 -16.21 25.10 18.78
N MET A 87 -17.16 25.40 17.89
CA MET A 87 -17.46 24.58 16.73
C MET A 87 -16.32 24.60 15.71
N TYR A 88 -15.61 25.73 15.56
CA TYR A 88 -14.40 25.87 14.75
C TYR A 88 -13.24 25.09 15.36
N GLN A 89 -13.00 25.16 16.68
CA GLN A 89 -11.96 24.35 17.33
C GLN A 89 -12.23 22.84 17.18
N VAL A 90 -13.49 22.40 17.32
CA VAL A 90 -13.85 20.99 17.09
C VAL A 90 -13.66 20.61 15.62
N THR A 91 -14.01 21.49 14.69
CA THR A 91 -13.82 21.25 13.24
C THR A 91 -12.33 21.22 12.87
N GLU A 92 -11.52 22.11 13.42
CA GLU A 92 -10.06 22.15 13.21
C GLU A 92 -9.40 20.92 13.83
N ALA A 93 -9.81 20.50 15.02
CA ALA A 93 -9.32 19.28 15.66
C ALA A 93 -9.69 18.02 14.84
N GLN A 94 -10.94 17.92 14.38
CA GLN A 94 -11.37 16.83 13.51
C GLN A 94 -10.67 16.84 12.14
N LEU A 95 -10.35 18.02 11.61
CA LEU A 95 -9.63 18.15 10.35
C LEU A 95 -8.15 17.74 10.52
N ALA A 96 -7.50 18.13 11.62
CA ALA A 96 -6.14 17.73 11.94
C ALA A 96 -6.03 16.21 12.19
N GLU A 97 -7.01 15.63 12.87
CA GLU A 97 -7.11 14.18 13.07
C GLU A 97 -7.26 13.44 11.73
N LYS A 98 -8.17 13.91 10.85
CA LYS A 98 -8.34 13.34 9.50
C LYS A 98 -7.08 13.48 8.64
N ILE A 99 -6.37 14.60 8.72
CA ILE A 99 -5.10 14.80 7.99
C ILE A 99 -4.03 13.83 8.50
N THR A 100 -3.94 13.66 9.83
CA THR A 100 -3.00 12.71 10.45
C THR A 100 -3.33 11.28 10.03
N LEU A 101 -4.61 10.88 10.11
CA LEU A 101 -5.08 9.56 9.70
C LEU A 101 -4.82 9.30 8.20
N LEU A 102 -5.05 10.29 7.32
CA LEU A 102 -4.73 10.18 5.89
C LEU A 102 -3.23 10.03 5.65
N LYS A 103 -2.40 10.74 6.42
CA LYS A 103 -0.94 10.64 6.33
C LYS A 103 -0.46 9.25 6.77
N GLU A 104 -0.95 8.77 7.91
CA GLU A 104 -0.64 7.42 8.41
C GLU A 104 -1.12 6.35 7.42
N ASN A 105 -2.32 6.48 6.86
CA ASN A 105 -2.82 5.58 5.82
C ASN A 105 -1.96 5.60 4.56
N LYS A 106 -1.46 6.77 4.14
CA LYS A 106 -0.53 6.87 3.01
C LYS A 106 0.80 6.21 3.31
N GLU A 107 1.36 6.40 4.51
CA GLU A 107 2.59 5.75 4.94
C GLU A 107 2.41 4.22 5.01
N ILE A 108 1.27 3.74 5.50
CA ILE A 108 0.92 2.31 5.49
C ILE A 108 0.84 1.80 4.04
N LEU A 109 0.20 2.54 3.14
CA LEU A 109 0.09 2.16 1.73
C LEU A 109 1.46 2.13 1.03
N GLU A 110 2.34 3.07 1.36
CA GLU A 110 3.72 3.12 0.85
C GLU A 110 4.54 1.93 1.36
N LYS A 111 4.47 1.63 2.67
CA LYS A 111 5.09 0.42 3.24
C LYS A 111 4.52 -0.85 2.60
N LEU A 112 3.21 -0.92 2.39
CA LEU A 112 2.55 -2.06 1.73
C LEU A 112 3.06 -2.23 0.29
N SER A 113 3.19 -1.13 -0.45
CA SER A 113 3.76 -1.13 -1.80
C SER A 113 5.22 -1.59 -1.80
N GLU A 114 6.02 -1.17 -0.82
CA GLU A 114 7.40 -1.62 -0.68
C GLU A 114 7.47 -3.13 -0.38
N TYR A 115 6.59 -3.63 0.49
CA TYR A 115 6.48 -5.07 0.75
C TYR A 115 5.99 -5.86 -0.46
N GLU A 116 4.98 -5.39 -1.19
CA GLU A 116 4.52 -6.02 -2.43
C GLU A 116 5.64 -6.06 -3.48
N GLN A 117 6.42 -4.98 -3.61
CA GLN A 117 7.56 -4.97 -4.51
C GLN A 117 8.64 -5.97 -4.09
N LYS A 118 9.02 -6.00 -2.81
CA LYS A 118 9.99 -6.98 -2.28
C LYS A 118 9.52 -8.42 -2.49
N ILE A 119 8.23 -8.70 -2.27
CA ILE A 119 7.66 -10.03 -2.52
C ILE A 119 7.73 -10.35 -4.01
N LYS A 120 7.36 -9.42 -4.89
CA LYS A 120 7.40 -9.62 -6.33
C LYS A 120 8.82 -9.87 -6.84
N GLU A 121 9.82 -9.13 -6.35
CA GLU A 121 11.22 -9.34 -6.69
C GLU A 121 11.71 -10.71 -6.22
N ARG A 122 11.43 -11.09 -4.96
CA ARG A 122 11.79 -12.40 -4.42
C ARG A 122 11.13 -13.55 -5.17
N VAL A 123 9.86 -13.42 -5.53
CA VAL A 123 9.15 -14.41 -6.34
C VAL A 123 9.78 -14.51 -7.73
N LYS A 124 10.13 -13.38 -8.35
CA LYS A 124 10.80 -13.37 -9.66
C LYS A 124 12.17 -14.05 -9.59
N GLU A 125 12.98 -13.73 -8.59
CA GLU A 125 14.29 -14.37 -8.37
C GLU A 125 14.14 -15.88 -8.15
N ALA A 126 13.22 -16.32 -7.30
CA ALA A 126 12.98 -17.74 -7.04
C ALA A 126 12.48 -18.49 -8.30
N VAL A 127 11.66 -17.84 -9.13
CA VAL A 127 11.23 -18.41 -10.42
C VAL A 127 12.38 -18.50 -11.40
N GLU A 128 13.22 -17.47 -11.52
CA GLU A 128 14.40 -17.51 -12.40
C GLU A 128 15.42 -18.56 -11.96
N GLU A 129 15.64 -18.71 -10.65
CA GLU A 129 16.50 -19.75 -10.07
C GLU A 129 15.94 -21.15 -10.33
N GLY A 130 14.67 -21.39 -10.00
CA GLY A 130 14.01 -22.67 -10.27
C GLY A 130 13.96 -23.01 -11.76
N GLN A 131 13.83 -22.02 -12.64
CA GLN A 131 13.91 -22.24 -14.09
C GLN A 131 15.33 -22.64 -14.51
N LYS A 132 16.37 -21.96 -14.00
CA LYS A 132 17.77 -22.32 -14.28
C LYS A 132 18.09 -23.74 -13.79
N GLU A 133 17.71 -24.08 -12.56
CA GLU A 133 17.88 -25.42 -12.01
C GLU A 133 17.17 -26.46 -12.86
N ASN A 134 15.91 -26.23 -13.24
CA ASN A 134 15.15 -27.15 -14.09
C ASN A 134 15.80 -27.33 -15.48
N THR A 135 16.30 -26.24 -16.10
CA THR A 135 17.04 -26.35 -17.36
C THR A 135 18.35 -27.13 -17.22
N GLY A 136 19.08 -26.93 -16.12
CA GLY A 136 20.31 -27.68 -15.83
C GLY A 136 20.04 -29.16 -15.60
N LEU A 137 19.03 -29.48 -14.79
CA LEU A 137 18.56 -30.85 -14.58
C LEU A 137 18.09 -31.50 -15.88
N ALA A 138 17.38 -30.77 -16.75
CA ALA A 138 16.99 -31.26 -18.06
C ALA A 138 18.20 -31.59 -18.96
N GLU A 139 19.25 -30.76 -18.92
CA GLU A 139 20.51 -31.02 -19.64
C GLU A 139 21.24 -32.25 -19.08
N GLU A 140 21.31 -32.40 -17.76
CA GLU A 140 21.89 -33.58 -17.11
C GLU A 140 21.13 -34.86 -17.44
N ILE A 141 19.80 -34.81 -17.42
CA ILE A 141 18.93 -35.93 -17.84
C ILE A 141 19.20 -36.29 -19.31
N ALA A 142 19.37 -35.31 -20.19
CA ALA A 142 19.70 -35.55 -21.59
C ALA A 142 21.08 -36.24 -21.73
N LYS A 143 22.11 -35.75 -21.01
CA LYS A 143 23.45 -36.37 -20.99
C LYS A 143 23.40 -37.81 -20.47
N LEU A 144 22.67 -38.05 -19.37
CA LEU A 144 22.48 -39.40 -18.82
C LEU A 144 21.77 -40.32 -19.80
N LYS A 145 20.78 -39.82 -20.53
CA LYS A 145 20.09 -40.59 -21.56
C LYS A 145 21.03 -40.99 -22.70
N ASP A 146 21.88 -40.06 -23.15
CA ASP A 146 22.86 -40.33 -24.21
C ASP A 146 23.95 -41.31 -23.76
N THR A 147 24.47 -41.18 -22.53
CA THR A 147 25.44 -42.14 -21.99
C THR A 147 24.84 -43.52 -21.81
N ASN A 148 23.58 -43.62 -21.37
CA ASN A 148 22.88 -44.89 -21.26
C ASN A 148 22.67 -45.56 -22.64
N LYS A 149 22.30 -44.78 -23.66
CA LYS A 149 22.21 -45.27 -25.05
C LYS A 149 23.56 -45.74 -25.59
N LEU A 150 24.64 -45.03 -25.28
CA LEU A 150 26.00 -45.43 -25.65
C LEU A 150 26.38 -46.75 -24.97
N LEU A 151 26.08 -46.89 -23.68
CA LEU A 151 26.35 -48.10 -22.91
C LEU A 151 25.56 -49.30 -23.46
N ASP A 152 24.28 -49.11 -23.77
CA ASP A 152 23.42 -50.13 -24.38
C ASP A 152 23.97 -50.60 -25.74
N ASN A 153 24.42 -49.67 -26.59
CA ASN A 153 25.07 -50.02 -27.85
C ASN A 153 26.35 -50.84 -27.61
N ARG A 154 27.21 -50.43 -26.67
CA ARG A 154 28.44 -51.17 -26.35
C ARG A 154 28.13 -52.56 -25.80
N MET A 155 27.12 -52.68 -24.93
CA MET A 155 26.65 -53.95 -24.40
C MET A 155 26.20 -54.87 -25.54
N ARG A 156 25.41 -54.35 -26.49
CA ARG A 156 24.99 -55.10 -27.68
C ARG A 156 26.18 -55.55 -28.52
N THR A 157 27.14 -54.65 -28.81
CA THR A 157 28.35 -55.00 -29.58
C THR A 157 29.19 -56.08 -28.89
N VAL A 158 29.38 -55.97 -27.57
CA VAL A 158 30.13 -56.98 -26.80
C VAL A 158 29.41 -58.32 -26.82
N ASN A 159 28.08 -58.31 -26.67
CA ASN A 159 27.29 -59.53 -26.71
C ASN A 159 27.33 -60.21 -28.09
N THR A 160 27.29 -59.44 -29.19
CA THR A 160 27.43 -60.02 -30.54
C THR A 160 28.80 -60.64 -30.75
N MET A 161 29.87 -59.96 -30.32
CA MET A 161 31.24 -60.52 -30.42
C MET A 161 31.40 -61.80 -29.59
N LEU A 162 30.82 -61.85 -28.39
CA LEU A 162 30.86 -63.03 -27.54
C LEU A 162 30.14 -64.23 -28.18
N GLU A 163 28.97 -64.00 -28.79
CA GLU A 163 28.24 -65.06 -29.49
C GLU A 163 28.97 -65.54 -30.75
N GLU A 164 29.63 -64.64 -31.48
CA GLU A 164 30.51 -65.00 -32.60
C GLU A 164 31.72 -65.82 -32.15
N GLU A 165 32.37 -65.44 -31.05
CA GLU A 165 33.50 -66.17 -30.49
C GLU A 165 33.10 -67.56 -30.01
N LYS A 166 31.96 -67.69 -29.31
CA LYS A 166 31.39 -69.01 -28.93
C LYS A 166 31.14 -69.89 -30.15
N LYS A 167 30.54 -69.33 -31.22
CA LYS A 167 30.28 -70.08 -32.45
C LYS A 167 31.58 -70.55 -33.11
N HIS A 168 32.59 -69.69 -33.15
CA HIS A 168 33.91 -70.03 -33.68
C HIS A 168 34.63 -71.07 -32.82
N MET A 169 34.52 -70.98 -31.50
CA MET A 169 35.05 -71.97 -30.56
C MET A 169 34.40 -73.35 -30.75
N LEU A 170 33.08 -73.41 -30.89
CA LEU A 170 32.35 -74.65 -31.17
C LEU A 170 32.80 -75.27 -32.50
N LYS A 171 32.93 -74.46 -33.55
CA LYS A 171 33.42 -74.95 -34.85
C LYS A 171 34.84 -75.51 -34.75
N LYS A 172 35.75 -74.82 -34.06
CA LYS A 172 37.12 -75.33 -33.81
C LYS A 172 37.12 -76.63 -33.03
N GLN A 173 36.23 -76.77 -32.04
CA GLN A 173 36.11 -78.00 -31.26
C GLN A 173 35.65 -79.18 -32.14
N GLU A 174 34.72 -78.95 -33.06
CA GLU A 174 34.25 -79.95 -34.03
C GLU A 174 35.38 -80.38 -34.98
N GLU A 175 36.13 -79.43 -35.54
CA GLU A 175 37.29 -79.70 -36.40
C GLU A 175 38.38 -80.49 -35.66
N ILE A 176 38.66 -80.16 -34.39
CA ILE A 176 39.60 -80.90 -33.54
C ILE A 176 39.12 -82.34 -33.32
N MET A 177 37.83 -82.54 -33.04
CA MET A 177 37.26 -83.88 -32.84
C MET A 177 37.37 -84.74 -34.11
N GLU A 178 37.14 -84.16 -35.29
CA GLU A 178 37.32 -84.86 -36.57
C GLU A 178 38.80 -85.22 -36.81
N ALA A 179 39.73 -84.29 -36.54
CA ALA A 179 41.16 -84.55 -36.63
C ALA A 179 41.60 -85.69 -35.70
N HIS A 180 41.15 -85.69 -34.43
CA HIS A 180 41.41 -86.78 -33.49
C HIS A 180 40.89 -88.12 -34.00
N LYS A 181 39.66 -88.18 -34.51
CA LYS A 181 39.09 -89.41 -35.08
C LYS A 181 39.87 -89.90 -36.30
N SER A 182 40.35 -89.00 -37.15
CA SER A 182 41.19 -89.36 -38.29
C SER A 182 42.56 -89.90 -37.87
N LEU A 183 43.13 -89.34 -36.79
CA LEU A 183 44.39 -89.77 -36.22
C LEU A 183 44.28 -91.16 -35.57
N GLU A 184 43.20 -91.42 -34.82
CA GLU A 184 42.90 -92.75 -34.28
C GLU A 184 42.83 -93.81 -35.38
N LYS A 185 42.09 -93.55 -36.46
CA LYS A 185 42.03 -94.46 -37.61
C LYS A 185 43.40 -94.72 -38.24
N LEU A 186 44.20 -93.66 -38.39
CA LEU A 186 45.55 -93.79 -38.96
C LEU A 186 46.46 -94.61 -38.04
N GLN A 187 46.35 -94.41 -36.72
CA GLN A 187 47.08 -95.17 -35.72
C GLN A 187 46.69 -96.65 -35.74
N GLU A 188 45.39 -96.97 -35.83
CA GLU A 188 44.91 -98.35 -35.99
C GLU A 188 45.53 -99.01 -37.23
N ILE A 189 45.53 -98.33 -38.38
CA ILE A 189 46.16 -98.84 -39.61
C ILE A 189 47.66 -99.08 -39.42
N ILE A 190 48.40 -98.15 -38.81
CA ILE A 190 49.83 -98.31 -38.54
C ILE A 190 50.09 -99.52 -37.64
N THR A 191 49.30 -99.69 -36.58
CA THR A 191 49.46 -100.83 -35.66
C THR A 191 49.18 -102.16 -36.36
N LEU A 192 48.15 -102.23 -37.21
CA LEU A 192 47.85 -103.42 -38.01
C LEU A 192 49.02 -103.77 -38.94
N HIS A 193 49.51 -102.78 -39.69
CA HIS A 193 50.61 -102.98 -40.64
C HIS A 193 51.94 -103.35 -39.93
N SER A 194 52.16 -102.85 -38.72
CA SER A 194 53.31 -103.23 -37.89
C SER A 194 53.20 -104.67 -37.40
N VAL A 195 51.99 -105.16 -37.09
CA VAL A 195 51.75 -106.57 -36.75
C VAL A 195 52.00 -107.46 -37.97
N GLU A 196 51.48 -107.10 -39.14
CA GLU A 196 51.71 -107.83 -40.39
C GLU A 196 53.21 -107.92 -40.76
N LEU A 197 53.94 -106.80 -40.66
CA LEU A 197 55.40 -106.81 -40.91
C LEU A 197 56.17 -107.66 -39.89
N SER A 198 55.71 -107.71 -38.64
CA SER A 198 56.32 -108.59 -37.62
C SER A 198 56.05 -110.06 -37.90
N GLU A 199 54.90 -110.42 -38.47
CA GLU A 199 54.62 -111.82 -38.89
C GLU A 199 55.48 -112.22 -40.09
N VAL A 200 55.73 -111.31 -41.04
CA VAL A 200 56.55 -111.58 -42.23
C VAL A 200 58.04 -111.72 -41.91
N GLN A 201 58.54 -111.17 -40.79
CA GLN A 201 59.94 -111.35 -40.36
C GLN A 201 60.18 -112.59 -39.49
N ILE A 202 59.13 -113.25 -39.01
CA ILE A 202 59.23 -114.44 -38.13
C ILE A 202 59.06 -115.75 -38.94
N ALA A 203 58.70 -115.67 -40.22
CA ALA A 203 58.60 -116.80 -41.17
C ALA A 203 59.85 -116.95 -42.05
#